data_AF-A0A644Z0M8-F1
#
_entry.id   AF-A0A644Z0M8-F1
#
_cell.length_a   1.000
_cell.length_b   1.000
_cell.length_c   1.000
_cell.angle_alpha   90.00
_cell.angle_beta   90.00
_cell.angle_gamma   90.00
#
_symmetry.space_group_name_H-M   'P 1'
#
loop_
_entity.id
_entity.type
_entity.pdbx_description
1 polymer ?
#
loop_
_entity_poly.entity_id
_entity_poly.type
_entity_poly.pdbx_seq_one_letter_code
_entity_poly.pdbx_strand_id
1 'polypeptide(L)'
;MGSHGEIRAKMSDETIEVTNFRDGSVRTTENPLPGGMGDGHGGGDMGLIASFVRMERGEEGAVKSSIRDAIQSHLICIAAEESRRNHTVVDIHNVG
;
A
#
# COMPACT_ATOMS: atom_id res chain seq x y z
N MET A 1 -4.06 -10.83 -6.76
CA MET A 1 -5.27 -11.05 -7.59
C MET A 1 -6.45 -11.27 -6.64
N GLY A 2 -7.58 -10.61 -6.87
CA GLY A 2 -8.79 -10.79 -6.05
C GLY A 2 -9.68 -11.92 -6.60
N SER A 3 -10.69 -12.35 -5.84
CA SER A 3 -11.64 -13.37 -6.31
C SER A 3 -12.68 -12.87 -7.32
N HIS A 4 -12.86 -11.55 -7.41
CA HIS A 4 -13.89 -10.91 -8.24
C HIS A 4 -13.31 -10.01 -9.33
N GLY A 5 -11.99 -9.83 -9.34
CA GLY A 5 -11.32 -8.97 -10.29
C GLY A 5 -9.88 -8.70 -9.91
N GLU A 6 -9.25 -7.88 -10.74
CA GLU A 6 -7.88 -7.43 -10.59
C GLU A 6 -7.77 -5.98 -11.06
N ILE A 7 -6.92 -5.22 -10.37
CA ILE A 7 -6.50 -3.88 -10.78
C ILE A 7 -5.03 -3.98 -11.14
N ARG A 8 -4.67 -3.55 -12.34
CA ARG A 8 -3.29 -3.47 -12.82
C ARG A 8 -2.97 -2.03 -13.17
N ALA A 9 -1.88 -1.50 -12.63
CA ALA A 9 -1.34 -0.21 -13.04
C ALA A 9 -0.12 -0.46 -13.93
N LYS A 10 -0.16 0.05 -15.16
CA LYS A 10 0.98 0.03 -16.09
C LYS A 10 1.56 1.43 -16.18
N MET A 11 2.66 1.62 -15.44
CA MET A 11 3.30 2.92 -15.27
C MET A 11 3.90 3.47 -16.57
N SER A 12 4.40 2.61 -17.46
CA SER A 12 4.97 3.01 -18.76
C SER A 12 3.96 3.65 -19.71
N ASP A 13 2.70 3.26 -19.58
CA ASP A 13 1.61 3.67 -20.47
C ASP A 13 0.63 4.61 -19.74
N GLU A 14 0.94 4.95 -18.49
CA GLU A 14 0.11 5.78 -17.61
C GLU A 14 -1.34 5.29 -17.43
N THR A 15 -1.54 3.98 -17.55
CA THR A 15 -2.87 3.36 -17.53
C THR A 15 -3.13 2.57 -16.26
N ILE A 16 -4.38 2.63 -15.79
CA ILE A 16 -4.94 1.70 -14.82
C ILE A 16 -5.99 0.86 -15.53
N GLU A 17 -5.82 -0.46 -15.48
CA GLU A 17 -6.73 -1.47 -16.00
C GLU A 17 -7.48 -2.14 -14.85
N VAL A 18 -8.80 -2.18 -14.94
CA VAL A 18 -9.68 -2.88 -14.00
C VAL A 18 -10.37 -4.00 -14.75
N THR A 19 -10.08 -5.24 -14.37
CA THR A 19 -10.74 -6.44 -14.91
C THR A 19 -11.78 -6.94 -13.92
N ASN A 20 -13.03 -7.08 -14.37
CA ASN A 20 -14.12 -7.72 -13.61
C ASN A 20 -14.27 -9.18 -14.06
N PHE A 21 -14.06 -10.12 -13.14
CA PHE A 21 -14.12 -11.54 -13.47
C PHE A 21 -15.54 -12.08 -13.61
N ARG A 22 -16.55 -11.33 -13.15
CA ARG A 22 -17.96 -11.75 -13.22
C ARG A 22 -18.54 -11.65 -14.62
N ASP A 23 -18.18 -10.60 -15.35
CA ASP A 23 -18.71 -10.30 -16.69
C ASP A 23 -17.62 -10.21 -17.77
N GLY A 24 -16.34 -10.34 -17.39
CA GLY A 24 -15.21 -10.24 -18.29
C GLY A 24 -14.91 -8.82 -18.78
N SER A 25 -15.60 -7.80 -18.23
CA SER A 25 -15.38 -6.42 -18.63
C SER A 25 -14.00 -5.94 -18.19
N VAL A 26 -13.33 -5.22 -19.09
CA VAL A 26 -12.06 -4.55 -18.84
C VAL A 26 -12.29 -3.06 -19.04
N ARG A 27 -11.99 -2.27 -18.01
CA ARG A 27 -12.00 -0.82 -18.08
C ARG A 27 -10.58 -0.30 -17.94
N THR A 28 -10.12 0.42 -18.94
CA THR A 28 -8.84 1.13 -18.89
C THR A 28 -9.10 2.61 -18.69
N THR A 29 -8.41 3.22 -17.74
CA THR A 29 -8.43 4.66 -17.51
C THR A 29 -7.01 5.21 -17.61
N GLU A 30 -6.86 6.24 -18.43
CA GLU A 30 -5.69 7.12 -18.46
C GLU A 30 -5.93 8.18 -17.38
N ASN A 31 -5.18 8.13 -16.29
CA ASN A 31 -5.28 9.15 -15.25
C ASN A 31 -3.89 9.45 -14.71
N PRO A 32 -3.06 10.17 -15.48
CA PRO A 32 -1.74 10.55 -15.02
C PRO A 32 -1.89 11.48 -13.81
N LEU A 33 -1.31 11.08 -12.68
CA LEU A 33 -1.15 11.97 -11.54
C LEU A 33 -0.26 13.16 -11.95
N PRO A 34 -0.39 14.32 -11.30
CA PRO A 34 0.57 15.42 -11.49
C PRO A 34 1.99 14.90 -11.21
N GLY A 35 2.87 14.92 -12.22
CA GLY A 35 4.23 14.35 -12.15
C GLY A 35 4.47 13.09 -13.01
N GLY A 36 3.42 12.53 -13.63
CA GLY A 36 3.49 11.34 -14.47
C GLY A 36 3.67 10.04 -13.67
N MET A 37 3.58 8.89 -14.34
CA MET A 37 3.87 7.57 -13.74
C MET A 37 5.31 7.10 -14.04
N GLY A 38 6.16 7.96 -14.60
CA GLY A 38 7.51 7.61 -15.06
C GLY A 38 8.47 7.12 -13.96
N ASP A 39 8.22 7.47 -12.70
CA ASP A 39 9.06 7.05 -11.57
C ASP A 39 8.31 6.00 -10.74
N GLY A 40 8.66 4.74 -10.98
CA GLY A 40 7.82 3.57 -10.72
C GLY A 40 7.37 3.32 -9.28
N HIS A 41 7.72 4.17 -8.30
CA HIS A 41 7.37 4.03 -6.87
C HIS A 41 7.02 5.36 -6.15
N GLY A 42 6.95 6.51 -6.84
CA GLY A 42 6.92 7.83 -6.16
C GLY A 42 5.58 8.30 -5.57
N GLY A 43 4.46 7.67 -5.92
CA GLY A 43 3.13 8.15 -5.49
C GLY A 43 2.85 8.00 -3.98
N GLY A 44 3.42 6.96 -3.35
CA GLY A 44 3.22 6.68 -1.93
C GLY A 44 3.91 7.72 -1.03
N ASP A 45 5.17 8.05 -1.33
CA ASP A 45 5.98 8.96 -0.52
C ASP A 45 5.40 10.37 -0.49
N MET A 46 4.96 10.88 -1.63
CA MET A 46 4.29 12.18 -1.69
C MET A 46 3.00 12.21 -0.87
N GLY A 47 2.27 11.09 -0.83
CA GLY A 47 1.11 10.92 0.05
C GLY A 47 1.48 10.95 1.53
N LEU A 48 2.55 10.25 1.93
CA LEU A 48 3.05 10.24 3.31
C LEU A 48 3.49 11.64 3.75
N ILE A 49 4.26 12.35 2.92
CA ILE A 49 4.72 13.72 3.21
C ILE A 49 3.52 14.67 3.32
N ALA A 50 2.56 14.59 2.38
CA ALA A 50 1.36 15.43 2.43
C ALA A 50 0.52 15.17 3.69
N SER A 51 0.34 13.90 4.07
CA SER A 51 -0.34 13.52 5.32
C SER A 51 0.36 14.06 6.55
N PHE A 52 1.70 14.02 6.60
CA PHE A 52 2.49 14.59 7.68
C PHE A 52 2.32 16.12 7.77
N VAL A 53 2.46 16.85 6.66
CA VAL A 53 2.28 18.31 6.64
C VAL A 53 0.87 18.72 7.08
N ARG A 54 -0.18 17.97 6.68
CA ARG A 54 -1.55 18.23 7.12
C ARG A 54 -1.73 18.02 8.63
N MET A 55 -1.11 16.98 9.19
CA MET A 55 -1.11 16.75 10.64
C MET A 55 -0.45 17.91 11.39
N GLU A 56 0.72 18.38 10.94
CA GLU A 56 1.42 19.54 11.53
C GLU A 56 0.60 20.84 11.46
N ARG A 57 -0.32 20.96 10.50
CA ARG A 57 -1.28 22.07 10.38
C ARG A 57 -2.50 21.94 11.30
N GLY A 58 -2.61 20.87 12.08
CA GLY A 58 -3.70 20.62 13.02
C GLY A 58 -4.87 19.83 12.45
N GLU A 59 -4.72 19.20 11.27
CA GLU A 59 -5.76 18.33 10.72
C GLU A 59 -5.72 16.96 11.41
N GLU A 60 -6.62 16.75 12.38
CA GLU A 60 -6.75 15.47 13.09
C GLU A 60 -7.02 14.31 12.12
N GLY A 61 -6.31 13.19 12.33
CA GLY A 61 -6.48 11.98 11.51
C GLY A 61 -5.91 12.08 10.09
N ALA A 62 -5.07 13.09 9.79
CA ALA A 62 -4.37 13.20 8.51
C ALA A 62 -3.34 12.08 8.28
N VAL A 63 -2.61 11.70 9.33
CA VAL A 63 -1.78 10.48 9.35
C VAL A 63 -2.65 9.32 9.81
N LYS A 64 -2.60 8.20 9.07
CA LYS A 64 -3.43 7.01 9.33
C LYS A 64 -2.74 5.96 10.20
N SER A 65 -1.40 5.94 10.20
CA SER A 65 -0.60 5.02 10.99
C SER A 65 -0.25 5.64 12.35
N SER A 66 -0.57 4.92 13.41
CA SER A 66 -0.12 5.22 14.77
C SER A 66 1.29 4.65 15.02
N ILE A 67 1.90 5.06 16.14
CA ILE A 67 3.15 4.44 16.61
C ILE A 67 3.00 2.94 16.89
N ARG A 68 1.80 2.50 17.27
CA ARG A 68 1.49 1.09 17.52
C ARG A 68 1.54 0.28 16.23
N ASP A 69 1.00 0.83 15.14
CA ASP A 69 1.07 0.20 13.82
C ASP A 69 2.52 0.06 13.35
N ALA A 70 3.36 1.07 13.63
CA ALA A 70 4.78 1.01 13.34
C ALA A 70 5.49 -0.09 14.14
N ILE A 71 5.24 -0.20 15.45
CA ILE A 71 5.82 -1.27 16.29
C ILE A 71 5.38 -2.66 15.79
N GLN A 72 4.09 -2.83 15.50
CA GLN A 72 3.58 -4.09 14.99
C GLN A 72 4.25 -4.50 13.68
N SER A 73 4.51 -3.54 12.78
CA SER A 73 5.25 -3.78 11.54
C SER A 73 6.68 -4.28 11.78
N HIS A 74 7.38 -3.74 12.78
CA HIS A 74 8.71 -4.22 13.17
C HIS A 74 8.67 -5.64 13.77
N LEU A 75 7.67 -5.93 14.61
CA LEU A 75 7.48 -7.28 15.18
C LEU A 75 7.23 -8.32 14.09
N ILE A 76 6.48 -7.97 13.04
CA ILE A 76 6.28 -8.83 11.87
C ILE A 76 7.62 -9.16 11.21
N CYS A 77 8.49 -8.18 10.99
CA CYS A 77 9.80 -8.41 10.38
C CYS A 77 10.67 -9.36 11.22
N ILE A 78 10.66 -9.20 12.54
CA ILE A 78 11.42 -10.06 13.47
C ILE A 78 10.87 -11.50 13.45
N ALA A 79 9.55 -11.67 13.57
CA ALA A 79 8.91 -12.98 13.55
C ALA A 79 9.07 -13.69 12.20
N ALA A 80 9.05 -12.95 11.09
CA ALA A 80 9.32 -13.48 9.76
C ALA A 80 10.75 -14.02 9.63
N GLU A 81 11.74 -13.32 10.20
CA GLU A 81 13.13 -13.80 10.21
C GLU A 81 13.30 -15.05 11.08
N GLU A 82 12.63 -15.10 12.24
CA GLU A 82 12.61 -16.31 13.07
C GLU A 82 11.96 -17.50 12.33
N SER A 83 10.81 -17.27 11.71
CA SER A 83 10.11 -18.26 10.89
C SER A 83 10.98 -18.77 9.75
N ARG A 84 11.68 -17.87 9.02
CA ARG A 84 12.58 -18.23 7.92
C ARG A 84 13.73 -19.13 8.40
N ARG A 85 14.27 -18.88 9.58
CA ARG A 85 15.39 -19.64 10.16
C ARG A 85 14.98 -21.01 10.69
N ASN A 86 13.78 -21.10 11.26
CA ASN A 86 13.31 -22.30 11.96
C ASN A 86 12.35 -23.16 11.12
N HIS A 87 11.87 -22.63 10.00
CA HIS A 87 10.84 -23.26 9.15
C HIS A 87 9.55 -23.58 9.91
N THR A 88 9.18 -22.72 10.85
CA THR A 88 7.97 -22.86 11.69
C THR A 88 7.06 -21.65 11.54
N VAL A 89 5.78 -21.82 11.88
CA VAL A 89 4.87 -20.70 12.10
C VAL A 89 5.23 -20.01 13.41
N VAL A 90 5.24 -18.68 13.43
CA VAL A 90 5.52 -17.85 14.62
C VAL A 90 4.31 -16.96 14.88
N ASP A 91 3.75 -17.03 16.08
CA ASP A 91 2.63 -16.19 16.49
C ASP A 91 3.13 -14.78 16.83
N ILE A 92 2.42 -13.77 16.33
CA ILE A 92 2.68 -12.36 16.64
C ILE A 92 1.59 -11.88 17.58
N HIS A 93 1.97 -11.48 18.79
CA HIS A 93 1.03 -10.91 19.75
C HIS A 93 0.92 -9.39 19.54
N ASN A 94 -0.31 -8.89 19.50
CA ASN A 94 -0.56 -7.46 19.42
C ASN A 94 -0.04 -6.75 20.67
N VAL A 95 0.54 -5.58 20.46
CA VAL A 95 0.90 -4.67 21.55
C VAL A 95 -0.38 -3.95 21.99
N GLY A 96 -0.87 -4.31 23.18
CA GLY A 96 -2.10 -3.78 23.80
C GLY A 96 -2.06 -2.30 24.11
#